data_AF-A0A7L4GET9-F1
#
_entry.id   AF-A0A7L4GET9-F1
#
_cell.length_a   1.000
_cell.length_b   1.000
_cell.length_c   1.000
_cell.angle_alpha   90.00
_cell.angle_beta   90.00
_cell.angle_gamma   90.00
#
_symmetry.space_group_name_H-M   'P 1'
#
loop_
_entity.id
_entity.type
_entity.pdbx_description
1 polymer ?
#
loop_
_entity_poly.entity_id
_entity_poly.type
_entity_poly.pdbx_seq_one_letter_code
_entity_poly.pdbx_strand_id
1 'polypeptide(L)'
;PAFDVWRDYLGLAAVVATLPPPPPPPRDATAATTATTATTTATTTAIFPRVCAFCKHNGEARAVYGGHSLRDAAGRLQCPVLRGYVCPQCGATQDGAHTKRFCPLTRRGYASVYTRGTGRAAARGGEK
;
A
#
# COMPACT_ATOMS: atom_id res chain seq x y z
N PRO A 1 -0.53 27.84 -24.66
CA PRO A 1 0.04 26.90 -23.65
C PRO A 1 -1.03 25.85 -23.31
N ALA A 2 -0.66 24.57 -23.18
CA ALA A 2 -1.60 23.53 -22.79
C ALA A 2 -1.89 23.62 -21.28
N PHE A 3 -3.16 23.61 -20.91
CA PHE A 3 -3.58 23.56 -19.51
C PHE A 3 -3.18 22.22 -18.91
N ASP A 4 -2.36 22.24 -17.86
CA ASP A 4 -1.89 21.02 -17.18
C ASP A 4 -2.66 20.89 -15.86
N VAL A 5 -3.58 19.93 -15.82
CA VAL A 5 -4.48 19.66 -14.70
C VAL A 5 -3.74 19.58 -13.36
N TRP A 6 -2.51 19.06 -13.34
CA TRP A 6 -1.78 18.88 -12.08
C TRP A 6 -1.06 20.14 -11.61
N ARG A 7 -0.65 20.99 -12.54
CA ARG A 7 0.00 22.27 -12.23
C ARG A 7 -1.02 23.36 -11.91
N ASP A 8 -2.10 23.41 -12.68
CA ASP A 8 -3.01 24.55 -12.71
C ASP A 8 -4.24 24.35 -11.80
N TYR A 9 -4.69 23.11 -11.56
CA TYR A 9 -5.92 22.86 -10.79
C TYR A 9 -5.70 22.77 -9.28
N LEU A 10 -4.50 22.37 -8.85
CA LEU A 10 -4.16 22.16 -7.43
C LEU A 10 -3.12 23.16 -6.91
N GLY A 11 -2.66 24.08 -7.75
CA GLY A 11 -1.67 25.09 -7.35
C GLY A 11 -0.36 24.50 -6.84
N LEU A 12 -0.02 23.25 -7.20
CA LEU A 12 1.17 22.55 -6.68
C LEU A 12 2.46 23.33 -6.98
N ALA A 13 2.51 24.09 -8.07
CA ALA A 13 3.65 24.95 -8.39
C ALA A 13 3.93 26.00 -7.30
N ALA A 14 2.90 26.55 -6.66
CA ALA A 14 3.06 27.50 -5.56
C ALA A 14 3.59 26.82 -4.29
N VAL A 15 3.15 25.58 -4.01
CA VAL A 15 3.61 24.79 -2.86
C VAL A 15 5.06 24.34 -3.04
N VAL A 16 5.46 23.95 -4.25
CA VAL A 16 6.86 23.58 -4.54
C VAL A 16 7.78 24.79 -4.41
N ALA A 17 7.32 25.99 -4.78
CA ALA A 17 8.09 27.22 -4.63
C ALA A 17 8.31 27.66 -3.18
N THR A 18 7.48 27.20 -2.22
CA THR A 18 7.64 27.51 -0.79
C THR A 18 8.47 26.48 -0.03
N LEU A 19 8.86 25.37 -0.66
CA LEU A 19 9.73 24.38 -0.01
C LEU A 19 11.17 24.90 0.08
N PRO A 20 11.85 24.71 1.22
CA PRO A 20 13.26 25.05 1.33
C PRO A 20 14.09 24.19 0.37
N PRO A 21 15.19 24.74 -0.19
CA PRO A 21 16.05 23.99 -1.08
C PRO A 21 16.64 22.78 -0.33
N PRO A 22 16.87 21.64 -1.03
CA PRO A 22 17.48 20.48 -0.40
C PRO A 22 18.86 20.87 0.15
N PRO A 23 19.28 20.30 1.29
CA PRO A 23 20.60 20.56 1.83
C PRO A 23 21.66 20.19 0.78
N PRO A 24 22.76 20.96 0.68
CA PRO A 24 23.84 20.64 -0.24
C PRO A 24 24.36 19.22 0.07
N PRO A 25 24.78 18.46 -0.96
CA PRO A 25 25.40 17.16 -0.72
C PRO A 25 26.63 17.35 0.18
N PRO A 26 26.86 16.44 1.15
CA PRO A 26 28.03 16.51 2.01
C PRO A 26 29.28 16.46 1.14
N ARG A 27 30.10 17.49 1.26
CA ARG A 27 31.34 17.70 0.53
C ARG A 27 32.49 17.50 1.50
N ASP A 28 32.99 16.27 1.57
CA ASP A 28 34.34 15.84 1.97
C ASP A 28 34.44 14.36 1.53
N ALA A 29 35.09 14.03 0.41
CA ALA A 29 36.54 13.86 0.22
C ALA A 29 37.15 12.72 1.05
N THR A 30 37.45 11.62 0.33
CA THR A 30 38.58 10.68 0.51
C THR A 30 38.72 9.85 1.79
N ALA A 31 38.52 8.54 1.59
CA ALA A 31 39.34 7.42 2.07
C ALA A 31 39.89 7.44 3.50
N ALA A 32 39.26 6.66 4.39
CA ALA A 32 39.98 5.85 5.37
C ALA A 32 39.17 4.60 5.71
N THR A 33 39.72 3.46 5.30
CA THR A 33 39.38 2.12 5.76
C THR A 33 39.63 2.03 7.26
N THR A 34 38.59 1.81 8.06
CA THR A 34 38.69 1.02 9.29
C THR A 34 37.41 0.23 9.45
N ALA A 35 37.56 -1.07 9.24
CA ALA A 35 36.58 -2.07 9.61
C ALA A 35 36.30 -2.01 11.11
N THR A 36 35.03 -1.88 11.49
CA THR A 36 34.57 -2.36 12.80
C THR A 36 33.18 -2.94 12.60
N THR A 37 33.19 -4.27 12.58
CA THR A 37 32.10 -5.22 12.82
C THR A 37 30.94 -4.65 13.64
N ALA A 38 29.82 -4.39 12.97
CA ALA A 38 28.50 -4.38 13.58
C ALA A 38 27.67 -5.49 12.92
N THR A 39 27.63 -6.60 13.65
CA THR A 39 26.85 -7.82 13.51
C THR A 39 25.69 -7.75 12.52
N THR A 40 25.98 -8.27 11.34
CA THR A 40 25.01 -8.73 10.36
C THR A 40 24.17 -9.85 10.99
N THR A 41 22.99 -9.54 11.51
CA THR A 41 21.89 -10.52 11.51
C THR A 41 21.29 -10.55 10.10
N ALA A 42 22.13 -10.88 9.11
CA ALA A 42 21.68 -11.43 7.85
C ALA A 42 21.24 -12.85 8.16
N THR A 43 19.97 -12.99 8.50
CA THR A 43 19.29 -14.27 8.40
C THR A 43 19.21 -14.60 6.92
N THR A 44 20.24 -15.29 6.44
CA THR A 44 20.19 -16.11 5.22
C THR A 44 18.97 -17.01 5.34
N THR A 45 17.88 -16.65 4.68
CA THR A 45 16.76 -17.57 4.47
C THR A 45 16.25 -17.40 3.06
N ALA A 46 16.78 -18.29 2.23
CA ALA A 46 16.24 -18.81 0.99
C ALA A 46 16.10 -17.81 -0.18
N ILE A 47 16.95 -18.06 -1.18
CA ILE A 47 16.89 -17.59 -2.55
C ILE A 47 15.62 -18.18 -3.21
N PHE A 48 14.46 -17.71 -2.78
CA PHE A 48 13.23 -17.79 -3.54
C PHE A 48 12.73 -16.35 -3.72
N PRO A 49 12.31 -15.95 -4.93
CA PRO A 49 11.75 -14.63 -5.15
C PRO A 49 10.44 -14.52 -4.39
N ARG A 50 10.49 -14.11 -3.12
CA ARG A 50 9.32 -13.75 -2.32
C ARG A 50 8.85 -12.40 -2.85
N VAL A 51 8.06 -12.43 -3.91
CA VAL A 51 7.46 -11.25 -4.55
C VAL A 51 6.11 -10.99 -3.92
N CYS A 52 5.94 -9.80 -3.34
CA CYS A 52 4.67 -9.36 -2.80
C CYS A 52 3.75 -8.89 -3.93
N ALA A 53 2.68 -9.64 -4.18
CA ALA A 53 1.67 -9.29 -5.18
C ALA A 53 0.98 -7.95 -4.86
N PHE A 54 0.80 -7.59 -3.58
CA PHE A 54 0.16 -6.35 -3.17
C PHE A 54 1.04 -5.12 -3.48
N CYS A 55 2.29 -5.12 -3.02
CA CYS A 55 3.23 -4.04 -3.33
C CYS A 55 3.49 -3.95 -4.84
N LYS A 56 3.54 -5.08 -5.55
CA LYS A 56 3.64 -5.10 -7.02
C LYS A 56 2.43 -4.44 -7.69
N HIS A 57 1.21 -4.70 -7.20
CA HIS A 57 0.00 -4.07 -7.73
C HIS A 57 -0.04 -2.55 -7.46
N ASN A 58 0.48 -2.11 -6.31
CA ASN A 58 0.56 -0.69 -5.96
C ASN A 58 1.67 0.06 -6.74
N GLY A 59 2.46 -0.62 -7.57
CA GLY A 59 3.54 0.00 -8.34
C GLY A 59 4.79 0.32 -7.50
N GLU A 60 4.98 -0.34 -6.36
CA GLU A 60 6.16 -0.16 -5.51
C GLU A 60 7.46 -0.55 -6.26
N ALA A 61 8.59 -0.01 -5.81
CA ALA A 61 9.90 -0.35 -6.38
C ALA A 61 10.24 -1.84 -6.19
N ARG A 62 11.06 -2.40 -7.09
CA ARG A 62 11.47 -3.82 -7.03
C ARG A 62 12.19 -4.20 -5.73
N ALA A 63 12.94 -3.28 -5.15
CA ALA A 63 13.56 -3.46 -3.83
C ALA A 63 12.51 -3.68 -2.73
N VAL A 64 11.34 -3.05 -2.83
CA VAL A 64 10.27 -3.09 -1.82
C VAL A 64 9.44 -4.36 -1.97
N TYR A 65 8.90 -4.62 -3.17
CA TYR A 65 8.05 -5.80 -3.38
C TYR A 65 8.84 -7.11 -3.44
N GLY A 66 10.14 -7.07 -3.75
CA GLY A 66 10.99 -8.26 -3.88
C GLY A 66 11.56 -8.79 -2.57
N GLY A 67 11.38 -8.06 -1.46
CA GLY A 67 11.90 -8.44 -0.14
C GLY A 67 10.95 -9.28 0.72
N HIS A 68 9.69 -9.49 0.31
CA HIS A 68 8.70 -10.20 1.13
C HIS A 68 7.56 -10.81 0.30
N SER A 69 6.91 -11.85 0.82
CA SER A 69 5.68 -12.41 0.22
C SER A 69 4.43 -11.73 0.79
N LEU A 70 3.31 -11.78 0.08
CA LEU A 70 2.04 -11.24 0.60
C LEU A 70 1.55 -12.06 1.81
N ARG A 71 1.58 -13.39 1.68
CA ARG A 71 1.17 -14.36 2.71
C ARG A 71 2.24 -15.44 2.84
N ASP A 72 2.35 -15.99 4.04
CA ASP A 72 3.19 -17.16 4.35
C ASP A 72 2.41 -18.47 4.13
N ALA A 73 3.10 -19.62 4.19
CA ALA A 73 2.48 -20.94 4.07
C ALA A 73 1.36 -21.18 5.10
N ALA A 74 1.46 -20.55 6.27
CA ALA A 74 0.45 -20.60 7.32
C ALA A 74 -0.73 -19.62 7.10
N GLY A 75 -0.82 -18.93 5.96
CA GLY A 75 -1.88 -17.99 5.64
C GLY A 75 -1.78 -16.61 6.32
N ARG A 76 -0.74 -16.39 7.14
CA ARG A 76 -0.47 -15.10 7.81
C ARG A 76 0.05 -14.07 6.81
N LEU A 77 -0.36 -12.81 6.99
CA LEU A 77 0.12 -11.69 6.17
C LEU A 77 1.55 -11.32 6.57
N GLN A 78 2.45 -11.27 5.58
CA GLN A 78 3.86 -10.89 5.77
C GLN A 78 4.18 -9.50 5.22
N CYS A 79 3.28 -8.91 4.42
CA CYS A 79 3.48 -7.59 3.85
C CYS A 79 3.40 -6.49 4.92
N PRO A 80 4.48 -5.75 5.21
CA PRO A 80 4.47 -4.72 6.25
C PRO A 80 3.48 -3.59 5.94
N VAL A 81 3.34 -3.23 4.66
CA VAL A 81 2.39 -2.21 4.20
C VAL A 81 0.95 -2.61 4.51
N LEU A 82 0.57 -3.85 4.16
CA LEU A 82 -0.79 -4.31 4.43
C LEU A 82 -1.02 -4.57 5.92
N ARG A 83 -0.02 -5.06 6.66
CA ARG A 83 -0.12 -5.28 8.11
C ARG A 83 -0.32 -3.98 8.90
N GLY A 84 0.30 -2.88 8.46
CA GLY A 84 0.09 -1.55 9.03
C GLY A 84 -1.27 -0.92 8.68
N TYR A 85 -1.99 -1.49 7.69
CA TYR A 85 -3.29 -0.97 7.29
C TYR A 85 -4.38 -1.41 8.27
N VAL A 86 -5.07 -0.43 8.85
CA VAL A 86 -6.26 -0.64 9.68
C VAL A 86 -7.50 -0.53 8.79
N CYS A 87 -8.29 -1.59 8.71
CA CYS A 87 -9.53 -1.55 7.96
C CYS A 87 -10.50 -0.53 8.58
N PRO A 88 -10.98 0.50 7.86
CA PRO A 88 -11.85 1.53 8.43
C PRO A 88 -13.28 1.02 8.71
N GLN A 89 -13.65 -0.18 8.24
CA GLN A 89 -14.98 -0.75 8.46
C GLN A 89 -15.04 -1.68 9.66
N CYS A 90 -13.97 -2.45 9.93
CA CYS A 90 -13.97 -3.45 10.98
C CYS A 90 -12.79 -3.33 11.97
N GLY A 91 -11.88 -2.37 11.76
CA GLY A 91 -10.71 -2.16 12.60
C GLY A 91 -9.63 -3.24 12.52
N ALA A 92 -9.77 -4.24 11.65
CA ALA A 92 -8.80 -5.33 11.57
C ALA A 92 -7.43 -4.83 11.08
N THR A 93 -6.36 -5.32 11.71
CA THR A 93 -4.95 -4.94 11.46
C THR A 93 -4.04 -6.18 11.54
N GLN A 94 -2.75 -6.00 11.25
CA GLN A 94 -1.70 -7.03 11.32
C GLN A 94 -2.07 -8.27 10.48
N ASP A 95 -2.25 -9.42 11.12
CA ASP A 95 -2.48 -10.70 10.44
C ASP A 95 -3.90 -10.80 9.86
N GLY A 96 -4.85 -10.02 10.39
CA GLY A 96 -6.22 -9.89 9.89
C GLY A 96 -6.42 -8.70 8.94
N ALA A 97 -5.35 -7.98 8.61
CA ALA A 97 -5.44 -6.78 7.79
C ALA A 97 -5.96 -7.08 6.38
N HIS A 98 -6.81 -6.21 5.86
CA HIS A 98 -7.34 -6.35 4.52
C HIS A 98 -7.77 -4.99 3.99
N THR A 99 -7.83 -4.86 2.67
CA THR A 99 -8.41 -3.66 2.07
C THR A 99 -9.93 -3.69 2.21
N LYS A 100 -10.55 -2.51 2.21
CA LYS A 100 -12.01 -2.29 2.34
C LYS A 100 -12.87 -3.28 1.53
N ARG A 101 -12.43 -3.63 0.31
CA ARG A 101 -13.15 -4.55 -0.59
C ARG A 101 -13.25 -5.97 -0.06
N PHE A 102 -12.24 -6.43 0.67
CA PHE A 102 -12.19 -7.78 1.22
C PHE A 102 -12.63 -7.84 2.69
N CYS A 103 -13.26 -6.77 3.20
CA CYS A 103 -13.75 -6.74 4.56
C CYS A 103 -14.93 -7.70 4.75
N PRO A 104 -14.91 -8.56 5.77
CA PRO A 104 -16.01 -9.50 6.03
C PRO A 104 -17.31 -8.80 6.41
N LEU A 105 -17.23 -7.55 6.92
CA LEU A 105 -18.40 -6.71 7.19
C LEU A 105 -18.97 -6.04 5.93
N THR A 106 -18.25 -6.09 4.80
CA THR A 106 -18.74 -5.60 3.49
C THR A 106 -19.67 -6.61 2.81
N ARG A 107 -20.21 -7.61 3.54
CA ARG A 107 -21.24 -8.51 3.01
C ARG A 107 -22.48 -7.71 2.61
N ARG A 108 -22.73 -7.69 1.29
CA ARG A 108 -23.82 -7.03 0.52
C ARG A 108 -23.51 -5.60 0.05
N GLY A 109 -22.68 -5.52 -0.98
CA GLY A 109 -22.82 -4.46 -1.96
C GLY A 109 -21.57 -3.63 -2.12
N TYR A 110 -20.65 -4.11 -2.94
CA TYR A 110 -20.11 -3.23 -3.97
C TYR A 110 -21.30 -2.83 -4.87
N ALA A 111 -22.17 -1.97 -4.35
CA ALA A 111 -23.26 -1.38 -5.10
C ALA A 111 -22.60 -0.30 -5.95
N SER A 112 -22.33 -0.64 -7.21
CA SER A 112 -21.86 0.35 -8.15
C SER A 112 -22.89 1.49 -8.17
N VAL A 113 -22.42 2.73 -8.07
CA VAL A 113 -23.30 3.90 -8.08
C VAL A 113 -24.05 4.01 -9.42
N TYR A 114 -23.53 3.34 -10.46
CA TYR A 114 -24.03 3.39 -11.84
C TYR A 114 -25.11 2.36 -12.20
N THR A 115 -25.46 1.40 -11.33
CA THR A 115 -26.46 0.36 -11.64
C THR A 115 -27.83 0.58 -10.97
N ARG A 116 -28.13 1.76 -10.43
CA ARG A 116 -29.49 2.08 -9.90
C ARG A 116 -30.47 2.44 -11.04
N GLY A 117 -30.63 1.53 -12.00
CA GLY A 117 -31.48 1.73 -13.17
C GLY A 117 -32.60 0.70 -13.37
N THR A 118 -32.62 -0.44 -12.68
CA THR A 118 -33.68 -1.45 -12.89
C THR A 118 -34.08 -2.19 -11.62
N GLY A 119 -35.26 -1.84 -11.09
CA GLY A 119 -36.21 -2.77 -10.47
C GLY A 119 -35.91 -3.33 -9.07
N ARG A 120 -36.25 -2.59 -8.01
CA ARG A 120 -36.78 -3.22 -6.79
C ARG A 120 -38.21 -3.66 -7.08
N ALA A 121 -38.41 -4.94 -7.39
CA ALA A 121 -39.72 -5.56 -7.24
C ALA A 121 -39.82 -6.15 -5.83
N ALA A 122 -40.73 -5.60 -5.05
CA ALA A 122 -41.13 -6.09 -3.76
C ALA A 122 -41.75 -7.49 -3.87
N ALA A 123 -41.40 -8.38 -2.94
CA ALA A 123 -42.28 -9.47 -2.54
C ALA A 123 -42.11 -9.67 -1.02
N ARG A 124 -42.85 -8.86 -0.27
CA ARG A 124 -43.28 -9.17 1.09
C ARG A 124 -44.58 -9.96 0.99
N GLY A 125 -44.67 -11.05 1.73
CA GLY A 125 -45.87 -11.84 2.01
C GLY A 125 -45.39 -13.21 2.50
N GLY A 126 -45.59 -13.65 3.75
CA GLY A 126 -46.67 -13.36 4.67
C GLY A 126 -47.47 -14.64 4.88
N GLU A 127 -47.00 -15.48 5.80
CA GLU A 127 -47.73 -16.38 6.71
C GLU A 127 -49.13 -16.91 6.35
N LYS A 128 -49.26 -18.24 6.25
CA LYS A 128 -50.18 -19.08 7.06
C LYS A 128 -49.85 -20.56 6.91
#